data_AF-A0AAD3HTQ7-F1
#
_entry.id   AF-A0AAD3HTQ7-F1
#
_cell.length_a   1.000
_cell.length_b   1.000
_cell.length_c   1.000
_cell.angle_alpha   90.00
_cell.angle_beta   90.00
_cell.angle_gamma   90.00
#
_symmetry.space_group_name_H-M   'P 1'
#
loop_
_entity.id
_entity.type
_entity.pdbx_description
1 polymer ?
#
loop_
_entity_poly.entity_id
_entity_poly.type
_entity_poly.pdbx_seq_one_letter_code
_entity_poly.pdbx_strand_id
1 'polypeptide(L)'
;MKTQFHGALSLLVFLLSIVGTYALAPRGLKFRIPWTRWSFRVSFCWVPWFAALLLLIFQAITLEDIGNGLAGDGSLQPAPIILTYLSLSYLAICCEITGLYSWLALHAAKLTNGKPLLLIITFFGLSGAITSLTSADVSLVALTPMVVYTASAAQLDPMSLAATHLGASAVWGLLVPVAGPANILLVRSFGLTFLGYMGWMLLPTLAAAVVVLGLLHLLLHRRHLAAAPRWDSSSSGSGPHPDPSIVLHDQVGASLSCACLCGCLLCLAAAPMLRWRGWLVACVFAVLAG
;
A
#
# COMPACT_ATOMS: atom_id res chain seq x y z
N MET A 1 1.13 36.61 24.19
CA MET A 1 0.92 36.97 22.76
C MET A 1 1.84 36.20 21.80
N LYS A 2 3.10 35.86 22.14
CA LYS A 2 3.96 35.04 21.27
C LYS A 2 3.38 33.67 20.92
N THR A 3 2.78 32.95 21.86
CA THR A 3 2.28 31.58 21.64
C THR A 3 1.14 31.45 20.62
N GLN A 4 0.18 32.37 20.61
CA GLN A 4 -0.94 32.31 19.64
C GLN A 4 -0.51 32.66 18.21
N PHE A 5 0.46 33.56 18.05
CA PHE A 5 1.00 33.90 16.73
C PHE A 5 1.77 32.72 16.11
N HIS A 6 2.58 32.01 16.90
CA HIS A 6 3.33 30.84 16.42
C HIS A 6 2.40 29.67 16.09
N GLY A 7 1.31 29.48 16.87
CA GLY A 7 0.28 28.50 16.59
C GLY A 7 -0.55 28.80 15.33
N ALA A 8 -0.92 30.07 15.11
CA ALA A 8 -1.64 30.48 13.90
C ALA A 8 -0.76 30.32 12.65
N LEU A 9 0.53 30.66 12.76
CA LEU A 9 1.50 30.48 11.69
C LEU A 9 1.72 29.00 11.36
N SER A 10 1.87 28.13 12.36
CA SER A 10 2.08 26.70 12.11
C SER A 10 0.88 26.06 11.42
N LEU A 11 -0.34 26.43 11.83
CA LEU A 11 -1.58 25.98 11.19
C LEU A 11 -1.69 26.50 9.75
N LEU A 12 -1.36 27.76 9.50
CA LEU A 12 -1.38 28.35 8.17
C LEU A 12 -0.38 27.67 7.23
N VAL A 13 0.84 27.40 7.68
CA VAL A 13 1.86 26.70 6.90
C VAL A 13 1.45 25.25 6.64
N PHE A 14 0.84 24.59 7.62
CA PHE A 14 0.29 23.24 7.46
C PHE A 14 -0.83 23.21 6.39
N LEU A 15 -1.78 24.15 6.44
CA LEU A 15 -2.84 24.25 5.44
C LEU A 15 -2.28 24.57 4.04
N LEU A 16 -1.33 25.50 3.94
CA LEU A 16 -0.63 25.80 2.68
C LEU A 16 0.13 24.60 2.15
N SER A 17 0.74 23.80 3.02
CA SER A 17 1.41 22.56 2.64
C SER A 17 0.43 21.53 2.07
N ILE A 18 -0.75 21.38 2.68
CA ILE A 18 -1.80 20.48 2.15
C ILE A 18 -2.25 20.96 0.77
N VAL A 19 -2.62 22.23 0.65
CA VAL A 19 -3.08 22.81 -0.63
C VAL A 19 -1.99 22.72 -1.70
N GLY A 20 -0.74 23.02 -1.34
CA GLY A 20 0.42 22.89 -2.22
C GLY A 20 0.64 21.46 -2.68
N THR A 21 0.51 20.49 -1.79
CA THR A 21 0.66 19.06 -2.12
C THR A 21 -0.39 18.63 -3.16
N TYR A 22 -1.66 18.98 -2.95
CA TYR A 22 -2.73 18.66 -3.91
C TYR A 22 -2.60 19.42 -5.23
N ALA A 23 -2.16 20.69 -5.20
CA ALA A 23 -1.97 21.49 -6.41
C ALA A 23 -0.80 20.98 -7.27
N LEU A 24 0.27 20.49 -6.66
CA LEU A 24 1.44 19.96 -7.36
C LEU A 24 1.30 18.48 -7.78
N ALA A 25 0.39 17.72 -7.16
CA ALA A 25 0.19 16.29 -7.41
C ALA A 25 -0.03 15.92 -8.91
N PRO A 26 -0.88 16.61 -9.70
CA PRO A 26 -1.18 16.17 -11.06
C PRO A 26 -0.14 16.54 -12.12
N ARG A 27 0.73 17.55 -11.89
CA ARG A 27 1.62 18.08 -12.96
C ARG A 27 3.07 18.28 -12.56
N GLY A 28 3.39 18.42 -11.28
CA GLY A 28 4.72 18.83 -10.81
C GLY A 28 5.13 20.23 -11.32
N LEU A 29 5.88 20.98 -10.54
CA LEU A 29 6.39 22.29 -10.98
C LEU A 29 7.75 22.10 -11.67
N LYS A 30 7.82 22.47 -12.95
CA LYS A 30 9.08 22.49 -13.72
C LYS A 30 9.70 23.88 -13.59
N PHE A 31 10.68 24.03 -12.71
CA PHE A 31 11.49 25.25 -12.65
C PHE A 31 12.65 25.13 -13.64
N ARG A 32 12.72 26.06 -14.61
CA ARG A 32 13.88 26.27 -15.47
C ARG A 32 14.61 27.51 -14.97
N ILE A 33 15.87 27.37 -14.56
CA ILE A 33 16.69 28.50 -14.10
C ILE A 33 17.05 29.36 -15.32
N PRO A 34 16.82 30.69 -15.30
CA PRO A 34 17.09 31.56 -16.44
C PRO A 34 18.59 31.89 -16.51
N TRP A 35 19.46 30.88 -16.68
CA TRP A 35 20.89 30.96 -17.05
C TRP A 35 21.63 29.62 -16.96
N THR A 36 20.92 28.47 -16.92
CA THR A 36 21.56 27.15 -16.88
C THR A 36 20.71 26.12 -17.63
N ARG A 37 21.32 25.08 -18.21
CA ARG A 37 20.58 23.95 -18.85
C ARG A 37 19.87 23.02 -17.86
N TRP A 38 19.88 23.36 -16.57
CA TRP A 38 19.39 22.50 -15.50
C TRP A 38 17.90 22.77 -15.26
N SER A 39 17.08 21.73 -15.43
CA SER A 39 15.66 21.75 -15.06
C SER A 39 15.44 20.91 -13.82
N PHE A 40 15.00 21.52 -12.72
CA PHE A 40 14.58 20.79 -11.53
C PHE A 40 13.05 20.60 -11.57
N ARG A 41 12.62 19.34 -11.43
CA ARG A 41 11.21 19.00 -11.23
C ARG A 41 10.95 19.00 -9.73
N VAL A 42 10.22 20.01 -9.26
CA VAL A 42 9.69 20.03 -7.89
C VAL A 42 8.44 19.16 -7.88
N SER A 43 8.62 17.92 -7.46
CA SER A 43 7.52 16.99 -7.17
C SER A 43 6.83 17.35 -5.86
N PHE A 44 5.59 16.89 -5.67
CA PHE A 44 4.82 17.05 -4.42
C PHE A 44 5.58 16.59 -3.16
N CYS A 45 6.53 15.65 -3.30
CA CYS A 45 7.40 15.17 -2.23
C CYS A 45 8.23 16.27 -1.55
N TRP A 46 8.52 17.38 -2.23
CA TRP A 46 9.29 18.49 -1.67
C TRP A 46 8.47 19.43 -0.78
N VAL A 47 7.14 19.39 -0.88
CA VAL A 47 6.25 20.32 -0.17
C VAL A 47 6.37 20.21 1.36
N PRO A 48 6.41 19.01 1.98
CA PRO A 48 6.62 18.89 3.42
C PRO A 48 7.99 19.42 3.89
N TRP A 49 9.03 19.24 3.06
CA TRP A 49 10.37 19.76 3.37
C TRP A 49 10.40 21.29 3.35
N PHE A 50 9.77 21.92 2.35
CA PHE A 50 9.65 23.37 2.31
C PHE A 50 8.79 23.92 3.45
N ALA A 51 7.71 23.23 3.82
CA ALA A 51 6.88 23.61 4.95
C ALA A 51 7.67 23.55 6.27
N ALA A 52 8.41 22.47 6.51
CA ALA A 52 9.26 22.32 7.69
C ALA A 52 10.39 23.38 7.74
N LEU A 53 11.04 23.65 6.60
CA LEU A 53 12.07 24.68 6.49
C LEU A 53 11.49 26.08 6.79
N LEU A 54 10.30 26.38 6.28
CA LEU A 54 9.64 27.66 6.53
C LEU A 54 9.28 27.81 8.02
N LEU A 55 8.80 26.74 8.67
CA LEU A 55 8.53 26.74 10.12
C LEU A 55 9.79 26.96 10.96
N LEU A 56 10.92 26.41 10.55
CA LEU A 56 12.23 26.64 11.19
C LEU A 56 12.69 28.09 11.01
N ILE A 57 12.56 28.66 9.81
CA ILE A 57 12.96 30.05 9.52
C ILE A 57 12.16 31.04 10.36
N PHE A 58 10.86 30.80 10.53
CA PHE A 58 10.01 31.66 11.36
C PHE A 58 10.12 31.36 12.88
N GLN A 59 11.03 30.46 13.29
CA GLN A 59 11.17 29.98 14.68
C GLN A 59 9.85 29.48 15.30
N ALA A 60 8.95 28.97 14.46
CA ALA A 60 7.69 28.36 14.90
C ALA A 60 7.91 26.99 15.54
N ILE A 61 8.98 26.30 15.12
CA ILE A 61 9.42 24.99 15.59
C ILE A 61 10.94 25.05 15.77
N THR A 62 11.44 24.55 16.90
CA THR A 62 12.89 24.46 17.20
C THR A 62 13.45 23.09 16.76
N LEU A 63 14.77 22.98 16.53
CA LEU A 63 15.37 21.66 16.21
C LEU A 63 15.16 20.63 17.33
N GLU A 64 15.08 21.08 18.57
CA GLU A 64 14.75 20.23 19.72
C GLU A 64 13.30 19.72 19.66
N ASP A 65 12.34 20.53 19.19
CA ASP A 65 10.95 20.09 19.01
C ASP A 65 10.83 19.06 17.89
N ILE A 66 11.66 19.16 16.84
CA ILE A 66 11.74 18.14 15.79
C ILE A 66 12.33 16.85 16.35
N GLY A 67 13.40 16.94 17.14
CA GLY A 67 14.03 15.81 17.82
C GLY A 67 13.07 15.11 18.78
N ASN A 68 12.39 15.87 19.64
CA ASN A 68 11.40 15.38 20.60
C ASN A 68 10.14 14.86 19.91
N GLY A 69 9.72 15.47 18.79
CA GLY A 69 8.63 14.98 17.96
C GLY A 69 8.95 13.64 17.28
N LEU A 70 10.21 13.42 16.87
CA LEU A 70 10.64 12.15 16.27
C LEU A 70 10.89 11.06 17.32
N ALA A 71 11.50 11.42 18.45
CA ALA A 71 11.79 10.53 19.58
C ALA A 71 10.51 10.14 20.35
N GLY A 72 9.55 11.06 20.43
CA GLY A 72 8.22 10.88 20.98
C GLY A 72 8.14 11.05 22.50
N ASP A 73 7.35 12.03 22.95
CA ASP A 73 6.98 12.20 24.35
C ASP A 73 5.76 11.34 24.69
N GLY A 74 6.01 10.14 25.23
CA GLY A 74 5.09 9.31 26.04
C GLY A 74 3.83 8.73 25.37
N SER A 75 3.12 9.47 24.51
CA SER A 75 1.85 9.06 23.89
C SER A 75 1.98 8.65 22.42
N LEU A 76 2.94 9.23 21.69
CA LEU A 76 3.14 9.01 20.26
C LEU A 76 4.64 8.97 19.96
N GLN A 77 5.13 7.81 19.51
CA GLN A 77 6.51 7.60 19.10
C GLN A 77 6.55 7.30 17.59
N PRO A 78 6.79 8.31 16.73
CA PRO A 78 6.77 8.15 15.28
C PRO A 78 7.92 7.29 14.77
N ALA A 79 9.12 7.43 15.34
CA ALA A 79 10.29 6.69 14.87
C ALA A 79 10.08 5.16 14.85
N PRO A 80 9.59 4.50 15.91
CA PRO A 80 9.24 3.09 15.88
C PRO A 80 8.16 2.71 14.86
N ILE A 81 7.19 3.59 14.58
CA ILE A 81 6.13 3.34 13.58
C ILE A 81 6.75 3.28 12.19
N ILE A 82 7.56 4.28 11.86
CA ILE A 82 8.25 4.39 10.58
C ILE A 82 9.17 3.17 10.39
N LEU A 83 9.92 2.80 11.43
CA LEU A 83 10.85 1.66 11.37
C LEU A 83 10.12 0.33 11.11
N THR A 84 9.00 0.08 11.82
CA THR A 84 8.18 -1.13 11.61
C THR A 84 7.60 -1.16 10.19
N TYR A 85 7.02 -0.06 9.73
CA TYR A 85 6.42 0.01 8.40
C TYR A 85 7.46 -0.15 7.29
N LEU A 86 8.63 0.49 7.42
CA LEU A 86 9.72 0.37 6.45
C LEU A 86 10.26 -1.07 6.37
N SER A 87 10.43 -1.72 7.53
CA SER A 87 10.90 -3.11 7.59
C SER A 87 9.91 -4.08 6.93
N LEU A 88 8.60 -3.91 7.18
CA LEU A 88 7.60 -4.77 6.53
C LEU A 88 7.49 -4.48 5.03
N SER A 89 7.57 -3.21 4.63
CA SER A 89 7.57 -2.83 3.21
C SER A 89 8.79 -3.43 2.48
N TYR A 90 9.95 -3.46 3.13
CA TYR A 90 11.14 -4.12 2.59
C TYR A 90 10.92 -5.63 2.39
N LEU A 91 10.39 -6.33 3.40
CA LEU A 91 10.05 -7.76 3.29
C LEU A 91 9.05 -8.06 2.16
N ALA A 92 8.05 -7.20 2.00
CA ALA A 92 7.07 -7.28 0.94
C ALA A 92 7.70 -7.11 -0.44
N ILE A 93 8.65 -6.18 -0.58
CA ILE A 93 9.39 -5.97 -1.83
C ILE A 93 10.30 -7.17 -2.13
N CYS A 94 10.98 -7.75 -1.13
CA CYS A 94 11.76 -8.97 -1.32
C CYS A 94 10.89 -10.11 -1.85
N CYS A 95 9.70 -10.31 -1.27
CA CYS A 95 8.73 -11.27 -1.79
C CYS A 95 8.37 -10.99 -3.26
N GLU A 96 8.17 -9.72 -3.63
CA GLU A 96 7.80 -9.39 -5.01
C GLU A 96 8.95 -9.58 -6.01
N ILE A 97 10.19 -9.26 -5.62
CA ILE A 97 11.37 -9.44 -6.48
C ILE A 97 11.53 -10.90 -6.89
N THR A 98 11.13 -11.85 -6.04
CA THR A 98 11.17 -13.30 -6.37
C THR A 98 10.14 -13.71 -7.43
N GLY A 99 9.19 -12.83 -7.77
CA GLY A 99 8.09 -13.09 -8.72
C GLY A 99 6.86 -13.74 -8.09
N LEU A 100 6.79 -13.80 -6.75
CA LEU A 100 5.72 -14.49 -6.03
C LEU A 100 4.33 -13.92 -6.35
N TYR A 101 4.11 -12.61 -6.26
CA TYR A 101 2.76 -12.06 -6.48
C TYR A 101 2.33 -12.19 -7.93
N SER A 102 3.27 -12.05 -8.85
CA SER A 102 3.06 -12.31 -10.27
C SER A 102 2.67 -13.77 -10.54
N TRP A 103 3.34 -14.74 -9.89
CA TRP A 103 2.96 -16.15 -9.95
C TRP A 103 1.53 -16.40 -9.43
N LEU A 104 1.19 -15.86 -8.25
CA LEU A 104 -0.14 -16.00 -7.68
C LEU A 104 -1.24 -15.38 -8.57
N ALA A 105 -0.99 -14.20 -9.15
CA ALA A 105 -1.93 -13.51 -10.02
C ALA A 105 -2.22 -14.29 -11.31
N LEU A 106 -1.19 -14.86 -11.93
CA LEU A 106 -1.35 -15.71 -13.11
C LEU A 106 -2.06 -17.02 -12.78
N HIS A 107 -1.76 -17.62 -11.62
CA HIS A 107 -2.44 -18.83 -11.17
C HIS A 107 -3.93 -18.56 -10.93
N ALA A 108 -4.27 -17.48 -10.22
CA ALA A 108 -5.66 -17.07 -10.01
C ALA A 108 -6.40 -16.83 -11.33
N ALA A 109 -5.75 -16.19 -12.31
CA ALA A 109 -6.33 -16.00 -13.64
C ALA A 109 -6.61 -17.35 -14.34
N LYS A 110 -5.67 -18.31 -14.29
CA LYS A 110 -5.85 -19.66 -14.87
C LYS A 110 -7.02 -20.41 -14.22
N LEU A 111 -7.23 -20.31 -12.90
CA LEU A 111 -8.34 -20.97 -12.21
C LEU A 111 -9.72 -20.49 -12.69
N THR A 112 -9.80 -19.26 -13.21
CA THR A 112 -11.09 -18.63 -13.50
C THR A 112 -11.72 -19.02 -14.83
N ASN A 113 -10.96 -19.69 -15.72
CA ASN A 113 -11.41 -20.21 -17.02
C ASN A 113 -12.32 -19.23 -17.80
N GLY A 114 -12.06 -17.93 -17.69
CA GLY A 114 -12.73 -16.89 -18.47
C GLY A 114 -14.07 -16.41 -18.01
N LYS A 115 -14.47 -16.78 -16.80
CA LYS A 115 -15.68 -16.23 -16.20
C LYS A 115 -15.36 -14.86 -15.59
N PRO A 116 -15.88 -13.75 -16.13
CA PRO A 116 -15.52 -12.39 -15.70
C PRO A 116 -15.78 -12.17 -14.21
N LEU A 117 -16.93 -12.64 -13.73
CA LEU A 117 -17.35 -12.49 -12.34
C LEU A 117 -16.49 -13.34 -11.39
N LEU A 118 -16.10 -14.54 -11.81
CA LEU A 118 -15.20 -15.39 -11.01
C LEU A 118 -13.80 -14.79 -10.95
N LEU A 119 -13.33 -14.18 -12.05
CA LEU A 119 -12.06 -13.48 -12.12
C LEU A 119 -12.03 -12.27 -11.18
N ILE A 120 -13.10 -11.48 -11.12
CA ILE A 120 -13.21 -10.34 -10.19
C ILE A 120 -13.20 -10.81 -8.73
N ILE A 121 -13.98 -11.82 -8.38
CA ILE A 121 -14.04 -12.31 -6.99
C ILE A 121 -12.68 -12.89 -6.56
N THR A 122 -12.05 -13.68 -7.42
CA THR A 122 -10.72 -14.26 -7.14
C THR A 122 -9.64 -13.19 -7.02
N PHE A 123 -9.61 -12.19 -7.91
CA PHE A 123 -8.67 -11.07 -7.80
C PHE A 123 -8.94 -10.19 -6.59
N PHE A 124 -10.20 -9.98 -6.22
CA PHE A 124 -10.56 -9.23 -5.02
C PHE A 124 -10.05 -9.94 -3.76
N GLY A 125 -10.24 -11.27 -3.67
CA GLY A 125 -9.72 -12.07 -2.56
C GLY A 125 -8.19 -12.14 -2.55
N LEU A 126 -7.57 -12.36 -3.71
CA LEU A 126 -6.11 -12.46 -3.84
C LEU A 126 -5.42 -11.14 -3.47
N SER A 127 -5.87 -10.02 -4.06
CA SER A 127 -5.36 -8.69 -3.74
C SER A 127 -5.54 -8.39 -2.25
N GLY A 128 -6.68 -8.78 -1.68
CA GLY A 128 -6.93 -8.65 -0.25
C GLY A 128 -5.97 -9.43 0.64
N ALA A 129 -5.72 -10.69 0.29
CA ALA A 129 -4.80 -11.55 1.01
C ALA A 129 -3.37 -10.99 0.95
N ILE A 130 -2.90 -10.61 -0.23
CA ILE A 130 -1.56 -10.02 -0.40
C ILE A 130 -1.45 -8.71 0.38
N THR A 131 -2.46 -7.84 0.27
CA THR A 131 -2.50 -6.54 0.99
C THR A 131 -2.46 -6.72 2.51
N SER A 132 -3.19 -7.71 3.03
CA SER A 132 -3.24 -8.01 4.46
C SER A 132 -1.90 -8.52 4.99
N LEU A 133 -1.11 -9.19 4.14
CA LEU A 133 0.22 -9.72 4.48
C LEU A 133 1.34 -8.70 4.31
N THR A 134 1.15 -7.71 3.43
CA THR A 134 2.17 -6.72 3.10
C THR A 134 1.71 -5.33 3.52
N SER A 135 1.42 -4.49 2.54
CA SER A 135 0.84 -3.18 2.74
C SER A 135 -0.04 -2.84 1.54
N ALA A 136 -1.00 -1.94 1.76
CA ALA A 136 -1.86 -1.47 0.69
C ALA A 136 -1.05 -0.84 -0.44
N ASP A 137 -0.01 -0.07 -0.10
CA ASP A 137 0.83 0.62 -1.08
C ASP A 137 1.71 -0.35 -1.89
N VAL A 138 2.34 -1.32 -1.23
CA VAL A 138 3.20 -2.30 -1.90
C VAL A 138 2.38 -3.24 -2.78
N SER A 139 1.27 -3.77 -2.25
CA SER A 139 0.33 -4.61 -3.01
C SER A 139 -0.23 -3.87 -4.23
N LEU A 140 -0.58 -2.59 -4.07
CA LEU A 140 -1.06 -1.77 -5.17
C LEU A 140 -0.03 -1.70 -6.29
N VAL A 141 1.21 -1.29 -6.00
CA VAL A 141 2.26 -1.14 -7.02
C VAL A 141 2.67 -2.47 -7.64
N ALA A 142 2.82 -3.52 -6.84
CA ALA A 142 3.28 -4.83 -7.29
C ALA A 142 2.26 -5.53 -8.21
N LEU A 143 0.99 -5.57 -7.81
CA LEU A 143 -0.04 -6.30 -8.54
C LEU A 143 -0.65 -5.49 -9.69
N THR A 144 -0.57 -4.16 -9.70
CA THR A 144 -1.13 -3.33 -10.78
C THR A 144 -0.69 -3.74 -12.19
N PRO A 145 0.61 -3.91 -12.50
CA PRO A 145 1.02 -4.33 -13.84
C PRO A 145 0.45 -5.71 -14.21
N MET A 146 0.41 -6.62 -13.25
CA MET A 146 -0.14 -7.96 -13.45
C MET A 146 -1.65 -7.94 -13.66
N VAL A 147 -2.38 -7.09 -12.96
CA VAL A 147 -3.82 -6.88 -13.14
C VAL A 147 -4.14 -6.34 -14.53
N VAL A 148 -3.37 -5.36 -15.01
CA VAL A 148 -3.54 -4.84 -16.38
C VAL A 148 -3.23 -5.91 -17.41
N TYR A 149 -2.15 -6.68 -17.19
CA TYR A 149 -1.77 -7.80 -18.05
C TYR A 149 -2.87 -8.88 -18.09
N THR A 150 -3.37 -9.33 -16.94
CA THR A 150 -4.39 -10.38 -16.86
C THR A 150 -5.74 -9.91 -17.39
N ALA A 151 -6.11 -8.64 -17.23
CA ALA A 151 -7.30 -8.09 -17.84
C ALA A 151 -7.21 -8.10 -19.37
N SER A 152 -6.05 -7.68 -19.92
CA SER A 152 -5.82 -7.71 -21.36
C SER A 152 -5.86 -9.14 -21.92
N ALA A 153 -5.28 -10.10 -21.20
CA ALA A 153 -5.29 -11.52 -21.56
C ALA A 153 -6.69 -12.14 -21.48
N ALA A 154 -7.49 -11.74 -20.50
CA ALA A 154 -8.87 -12.20 -20.32
C ALA A 154 -9.88 -11.48 -21.23
N GLN A 155 -9.43 -10.57 -22.11
CA GLN A 155 -10.29 -9.69 -22.92
C GLN A 155 -11.34 -8.92 -22.08
N LEU A 156 -10.99 -8.64 -20.82
CA LEU A 156 -11.80 -7.83 -19.93
C LEU A 156 -11.36 -6.38 -20.01
N ASP A 157 -12.28 -5.47 -19.75
CA ASP A 157 -11.95 -4.06 -19.59
C ASP A 157 -10.89 -3.89 -18.47
N PRO A 158 -9.66 -3.46 -18.79
CA PRO A 158 -8.58 -3.31 -17.82
C PRO A 158 -8.96 -2.40 -16.66
N MET A 159 -9.84 -1.43 -16.92
CA MET A 159 -10.32 -0.52 -15.89
C MET A 159 -11.17 -1.22 -14.84
N SER A 160 -11.96 -2.24 -15.22
CA SER A 160 -12.79 -2.98 -14.26
C SER A 160 -11.96 -3.83 -13.32
N LEU A 161 -10.93 -4.50 -13.85
CA LEU A 161 -10.06 -5.33 -13.02
C LEU A 161 -9.10 -4.48 -12.18
N ALA A 162 -8.60 -3.37 -12.74
CA ALA A 162 -7.85 -2.38 -11.98
C ALA A 162 -8.69 -1.79 -10.83
N ALA A 163 -9.94 -1.40 -11.08
CA ALA A 163 -10.85 -0.93 -10.03
C ALA A 163 -11.12 -2.01 -8.97
N THR A 164 -11.19 -3.28 -9.38
CA THR A 164 -11.32 -4.42 -8.45
C THR A 164 -10.11 -4.53 -7.54
N HIS A 165 -8.90 -4.49 -8.11
CA HIS A 165 -7.65 -4.53 -7.35
C HIS A 165 -7.52 -3.34 -6.40
N LEU A 166 -7.74 -2.12 -6.90
CA LEU A 166 -7.68 -0.89 -6.10
C LEU A 166 -8.69 -0.90 -4.95
N GLY A 167 -9.93 -1.30 -5.24
CA GLY A 167 -10.98 -1.43 -4.24
C GLY A 167 -10.65 -2.50 -3.19
N ALA A 168 -10.13 -3.64 -3.62
CA ALA A 168 -9.68 -4.71 -2.72
C ALA A 168 -8.56 -4.21 -1.80
N SER A 169 -7.46 -3.68 -2.33
CA SER A 169 -6.34 -3.20 -1.52
C SER A 169 -6.77 -2.15 -0.50
N ALA A 170 -7.67 -1.22 -0.88
CA ALA A 170 -8.19 -0.23 0.04
C ALA A 170 -9.03 -0.84 1.17
N VAL A 171 -9.95 -1.74 0.84
CA VAL A 171 -10.84 -2.39 1.81
C VAL A 171 -10.04 -3.28 2.77
N TRP A 172 -9.27 -4.22 2.23
CA TRP A 172 -8.49 -5.15 3.03
C TRP A 172 -7.36 -4.45 3.80
N GLY A 173 -6.86 -3.33 3.29
CA GLY A 173 -5.90 -2.48 3.98
C GLY A 173 -6.44 -1.85 5.28
N LEU A 174 -7.77 -1.75 5.46
CA LEU A 174 -8.36 -1.27 6.72
C LEU A 174 -8.27 -2.30 7.84
N LEU A 175 -8.29 -3.59 7.49
CA LEU A 175 -8.39 -4.71 8.43
C LEU A 175 -7.13 -4.87 9.28
N VAL A 176 -5.96 -4.70 8.66
CA VAL A 176 -4.67 -5.03 9.27
C VAL A 176 -3.90 -3.77 9.68
N PRO A 177 -3.41 -3.69 10.94
CA PRO A 177 -2.61 -2.58 11.41
C PRO A 177 -1.38 -2.27 10.56
N VAL A 178 -0.69 -3.31 10.06
CA VAL A 178 0.57 -3.13 9.33
C VAL A 178 0.36 -2.77 7.87
N ALA A 179 -0.89 -2.83 7.38
CA ALA A 179 -1.18 -2.53 5.99
C ALA A 179 -0.97 -1.05 5.62
N GLY A 180 -0.87 -0.15 6.60
CA GLY A 180 -0.57 1.26 6.38
C GLY A 180 -0.11 1.99 7.65
N PRO A 181 0.67 3.07 7.52
CA PRO A 181 1.25 3.78 8.66
C PRO A 181 0.19 4.44 9.55
N ALA A 182 -0.93 4.89 8.97
CA ALA A 182 -2.05 5.44 9.72
C ALA A 182 -2.70 4.41 10.67
N ASN A 183 -2.78 3.14 10.25
CA ASN A 183 -3.35 2.09 11.09
C ASN A 183 -2.42 1.77 12.27
N ILE A 184 -1.11 1.68 12.03
CA ILE A 184 -0.11 1.51 13.11
C ILE A 184 -0.17 2.67 14.10
N LEU A 185 -0.35 3.90 13.58
CA LEU A 185 -0.52 5.10 14.40
C LEU A 185 -1.75 4.99 15.32
N LEU A 186 -2.91 4.61 14.78
CA LEU A 186 -4.14 4.42 15.54
C LEU A 186 -3.99 3.34 16.62
N VAL A 187 -3.38 2.22 16.27
CA VAL A 187 -3.13 1.13 17.24
C VAL A 187 -2.30 1.63 18.41
N ARG A 188 -1.27 2.44 18.15
CA ARG A 188 -0.42 3.00 19.21
C ARG A 188 -1.10 4.10 20.00
N SER A 189 -1.79 5.03 19.35
CA SER A 189 -2.44 6.16 20.02
C SER A 189 -3.55 5.71 20.96
N PHE A 190 -4.28 4.65 20.61
CA PHE A 190 -5.36 4.09 21.42
C PHE A 190 -4.89 2.91 22.30
N GLY A 191 -3.60 2.54 22.25
CA GLY A 191 -3.06 1.40 23.02
C GLY A 191 -3.72 0.06 22.68
N LEU A 192 -4.22 -0.10 21.46
CA LEU A 192 -4.89 -1.31 21.02
C LEU A 192 -3.87 -2.43 20.78
N THR A 193 -4.30 -3.68 20.97
CA THR A 193 -3.55 -4.84 20.51
C THR A 193 -3.80 -5.06 19.02
N PHE A 194 -2.90 -5.79 18.34
CA PHE A 194 -3.05 -6.12 16.93
C PHE A 194 -4.39 -6.84 16.64
N LEU A 195 -4.71 -7.88 17.43
CA LEU A 195 -5.99 -8.58 17.35
C LEU A 195 -7.18 -7.70 17.74
N GLY A 196 -7.00 -6.82 18.74
CA GLY A 196 -8.03 -5.88 19.16
C GLY A 196 -8.46 -4.97 18.01
N TYR A 197 -7.50 -4.31 17.37
CA TYR A 197 -7.77 -3.48 16.19
C TYR A 197 -8.46 -4.26 15.07
N MET A 198 -7.97 -5.46 14.75
CA MET A 198 -8.55 -6.29 13.70
C MET A 198 -10.01 -6.65 14.03
N GLY A 199 -10.33 -6.96 15.29
CA GLY A 199 -11.69 -7.21 15.73
C GLY A 199 -12.62 -6.00 15.58
N TRP A 200 -12.15 -4.79 15.93
CA TRP A 200 -12.91 -3.55 15.76
C TRP A 200 -13.10 -3.17 14.28
N MET A 201 -12.10 -3.42 13.44
CA MET A 201 -12.13 -3.07 12.01
C MET A 201 -12.74 -4.15 11.13
N LEU A 202 -13.00 -5.35 11.65
CA LEU A 202 -13.59 -6.45 10.89
C LEU A 202 -14.97 -6.08 10.32
N LEU A 203 -15.85 -5.53 11.15
CA LEU A 203 -17.21 -5.17 10.74
C LEU A 203 -17.22 -4.02 9.70
N PRO A 204 -16.51 -2.89 9.92
CA PRO A 204 -16.33 -1.86 8.89
C PRO A 204 -15.74 -2.39 7.58
N THR A 205 -14.73 -3.27 7.67
CA THR A 205 -14.09 -3.87 6.50
C THR A 205 -15.07 -4.74 5.70
N LEU A 206 -15.85 -5.58 6.37
CA LEU A 206 -16.86 -6.43 5.72
C LEU A 206 -17.95 -5.59 5.06
N ALA A 207 -18.43 -4.55 5.74
CA ALA A 207 -19.40 -3.62 5.16
C ALA A 207 -18.84 -2.94 3.90
N ALA A 208 -17.60 -2.45 3.96
CA ALA A 208 -16.93 -1.86 2.82
C ALA A 208 -16.68 -2.88 1.69
N ALA A 209 -16.32 -4.12 2.01
CA ALA A 209 -16.13 -5.20 1.04
C ALA A 209 -17.43 -5.50 0.27
N VAL A 210 -18.55 -5.60 0.99
CA VAL A 210 -19.87 -5.82 0.36
C VAL A 210 -20.25 -4.66 -0.54
N VAL A 211 -20.05 -3.41 -0.09
CA VAL A 211 -20.35 -2.22 -0.89
C VAL A 211 -19.48 -2.15 -2.15
N VAL A 212 -18.17 -2.38 -2.02
CA VAL A 212 -17.24 -2.34 -3.16
C VAL A 212 -17.53 -3.48 -4.14
N LEU A 213 -17.76 -4.70 -3.66
CA LEU A 213 -18.15 -5.82 -4.53
C LEU A 213 -19.49 -5.56 -5.22
N GLY A 214 -20.47 -4.97 -4.52
CA GLY A 214 -21.75 -4.57 -5.11
C GLY A 214 -21.60 -3.50 -6.20
N LEU A 215 -20.76 -2.48 -5.96
CA LEU A 215 -20.44 -1.44 -6.94
C LEU A 215 -19.70 -2.01 -8.15
N LEU A 216 -18.72 -2.88 -7.94
CA LEU A 216 -17.98 -3.56 -9.00
C LEU A 216 -18.91 -4.46 -9.83
N HIS A 217 -19.81 -5.20 -9.18
CA HIS A 217 -20.82 -6.01 -9.85
C HIS A 217 -21.75 -5.14 -10.71
N LEU A 218 -22.22 -4.01 -10.18
CA LEU A 218 -23.07 -3.07 -10.93
C LEU A 218 -22.33 -2.44 -12.11
N LEU A 219 -21.07 -2.04 -11.91
CA LEU A 219 -20.23 -1.45 -12.93
C LEU A 219 -19.96 -2.44 -14.06
N LEU A 220 -19.71 -3.70 -13.70
CA LEU A 220 -19.52 -4.78 -14.65
C LEU A 220 -20.82 -5.10 -15.41
N HIS A 221 -21.96 -5.15 -14.73
CA HIS A 221 -23.27 -5.37 -15.37
C HIS A 221 -23.59 -4.27 -16.39
N ARG A 222 -23.29 -3.01 -16.05
CA ARG A 222 -23.44 -1.88 -16.97
C ARG A 222 -22.49 -1.93 -18.16
N ARG A 223 -21.26 -2.43 -17.98
CA ARG A 223 -20.26 -2.53 -19.06
C ARG A 223 -20.43 -3.77 -19.94
N HIS A 224 -20.87 -4.90 -19.39
CA HIS A 224 -21.20 -6.11 -20.17
C HIS A 224 -22.44 -5.94 -21.07
N LEU A 225 -23.32 -4.99 -20.78
CA LEU A 225 -24.38 -4.58 -21.71
C LEU A 225 -23.82 -3.88 -22.98
N ALA A 226 -22.53 -3.52 -23.03
CA ALA A 226 -21.92 -2.77 -24.12
C ALA A 226 -20.89 -3.53 -24.98
N ALA A 227 -20.30 -4.64 -24.52
CA ALA A 227 -19.43 -5.48 -25.34
C ALA A 227 -19.24 -6.87 -24.73
N ALA A 228 -19.48 -7.93 -25.51
CA ALA A 228 -19.10 -9.28 -25.15
C ALA A 228 -18.40 -9.97 -26.33
N PRO A 229 -17.09 -10.24 -26.23
CA PRO A 229 -16.49 -11.43 -26.82
C PRO A 229 -16.42 -12.53 -25.75
N ARG A 230 -16.73 -13.76 -26.17
CA ARG A 230 -16.53 -14.98 -25.38
C ARG A 230 -15.04 -15.32 -25.34
N TRP A 231 -14.57 -15.83 -24.20
CA TRP A 231 -13.31 -16.58 -24.14
C TRP A 231 -13.47 -17.80 -25.07
N ASP A 232 -12.77 -17.80 -26.19
CA ASP A 232 -12.72 -18.97 -27.06
C ASP A 232 -11.57 -19.87 -26.58
N SER A 233 -11.92 -20.96 -25.91
CA SER A 233 -10.97 -21.95 -25.39
C SER A 233 -10.24 -22.72 -26.49
N SER A 234 -10.55 -22.43 -27.76
CA SER A 234 -9.97 -22.99 -28.98
C SER A 234 -8.60 -22.38 -29.34
N SER A 235 -8.22 -21.23 -28.77
CA SER A 235 -6.88 -20.65 -28.94
C SER A 235 -5.87 -21.16 -27.89
N SER A 236 -6.03 -22.40 -27.43
CA SER A 236 -5.06 -23.13 -26.61
C SER A 236 -3.85 -23.62 -27.43
N GLY A 237 -3.38 -22.78 -28.34
CA GLY A 237 -2.23 -23.02 -29.22
C GLY A 237 -1.51 -21.69 -29.43
N SER A 238 -0.38 -21.53 -28.75
CA SER A 238 0.61 -20.45 -28.93
C SER A 238 0.07 -19.01 -28.86
N GLY A 239 -0.30 -18.55 -27.66
CA GLY A 239 -0.21 -17.14 -27.29
C GLY A 239 1.13 -16.85 -26.58
N PRO A 240 1.64 -15.61 -26.58
CA PRO A 240 3.00 -15.23 -26.15
C PRO A 240 3.13 -15.23 -24.61
N HIS A 241 2.75 -16.31 -23.96
CA HIS A 241 2.57 -16.35 -22.51
C HIS A 241 3.74 -17.07 -21.85
N PRO A 242 4.48 -16.41 -20.96
CA PRO A 242 5.38 -17.11 -20.06
C PRO A 242 4.53 -17.98 -19.16
N ASP A 243 4.89 -19.25 -19.04
CA ASP A 243 4.34 -20.10 -17.99
C ASP A 243 4.53 -19.45 -16.62
N PRO A 244 3.59 -19.61 -15.67
CA PRO A 244 3.75 -19.09 -14.32
C PRO A 244 5.04 -19.62 -13.67
N SER A 245 5.48 -20.83 -14.03
CA SER A 245 6.76 -21.41 -13.60
C SER A 245 8.00 -20.64 -14.08
N ILE A 246 7.91 -19.81 -15.11
CA ILE A 246 9.03 -18.98 -15.63
C ILE A 246 9.13 -17.65 -14.88
N VAL A 247 8.06 -17.20 -14.23
CA VAL A 247 8.03 -15.92 -13.51
C VAL A 247 8.68 -16.02 -12.13
N LEU A 248 8.63 -17.20 -11.52
CA LEU A 248 9.26 -17.47 -10.23
C LEU A 248 10.77 -17.64 -10.45
N HIS A 249 11.52 -16.55 -10.28
CA HIS A 249 12.97 -16.53 -10.54
C HIS A 249 13.74 -17.37 -9.52
N ASP A 250 13.29 -17.39 -8.26
CA ASP A 250 13.93 -18.12 -7.17
C ASP A 250 12.88 -18.68 -6.18
N GLN A 251 12.70 -20.01 -6.22
CA GLN A 251 11.79 -20.73 -5.32
C GLN A 251 12.25 -20.73 -3.87
N VAL A 252 13.57 -20.75 -3.64
CA VAL A 252 14.14 -20.76 -2.28
C VAL A 252 14.02 -19.36 -1.69
N GLY A 253 14.39 -18.34 -2.44
CA GLY A 253 14.19 -16.93 -2.05
C GLY A 253 12.72 -16.58 -1.80
N ALA A 254 11.79 -17.07 -2.64
CA ALA A 254 10.35 -16.85 -2.46
C ALA A 254 9.82 -17.50 -1.18
N SER A 255 10.19 -18.76 -0.92
CA SER A 255 9.74 -19.48 0.28
C SER A 255 10.34 -18.89 1.56
N LEU A 256 11.62 -18.50 1.55
CA LEU A 256 12.28 -17.84 2.68
C LEU A 256 11.64 -16.48 2.97
N SER A 257 11.47 -15.63 1.96
CA SER A 257 10.87 -14.29 2.13
C SER A 257 9.42 -14.37 2.60
N CYS A 258 8.65 -15.31 2.07
CA CYS A 258 7.28 -15.56 2.51
C CYS A 258 7.22 -16.09 3.95
N ALA A 259 8.13 -16.99 4.32
CA ALA A 259 8.25 -17.48 5.70
C ALA A 259 8.65 -16.36 6.67
N CYS A 260 9.60 -15.48 6.29
CA CYS A 260 9.99 -14.32 7.07
C CYS A 260 8.85 -13.30 7.21
N LEU A 261 8.08 -13.05 6.15
CA LEU A 261 6.92 -12.15 6.17
C LEU A 261 5.82 -12.72 7.09
N CYS A 262 5.42 -13.98 6.88
CA CYS A 262 4.43 -14.66 7.72
C CYS A 262 4.88 -14.73 9.19
N GLY A 263 6.15 -15.08 9.42
CA GLY A 263 6.77 -15.11 10.74
C GLY A 263 6.76 -13.75 11.41
N CYS A 264 7.10 -12.68 10.68
CA CYS A 264 7.06 -11.31 11.19
C CYS A 264 5.64 -10.92 11.62
N LEU A 265 4.63 -11.20 10.80
CA LEU A 265 3.22 -10.91 11.12
C LEU A 265 2.74 -11.70 12.33
N LEU A 266 3.07 -12.99 12.42
CA LEU A 266 2.74 -13.83 13.58
C LEU A 266 3.41 -13.32 14.85
N CYS A 267 4.69 -12.93 14.78
CA CYS A 267 5.40 -12.35 15.91
C CYS A 267 4.84 -10.98 16.30
N LEU A 268 4.38 -10.16 15.36
CA LEU A 268 3.69 -8.90 15.65
C LEU A 268 2.30 -9.13 16.28
N ALA A 269 1.58 -10.15 15.84
CA ALA A 269 0.31 -10.55 16.45
C ALA A 269 0.49 -11.12 17.87
N ALA A 270 1.59 -11.84 18.12
CA ALA A 270 1.95 -12.39 19.43
C ALA A 270 2.70 -11.40 20.34
N ALA A 271 3.22 -10.29 19.80
CA ALA A 271 3.93 -9.25 20.53
C ALA A 271 3.22 -8.76 21.82
N PRO A 272 1.88 -8.55 21.87
CA PRO A 272 1.22 -8.17 23.11
C PRO A 272 1.29 -9.24 24.21
N MET A 273 1.38 -10.52 23.86
CA MET A 273 1.49 -11.62 24.83
C MET A 273 2.92 -11.75 25.40
N LEU A 274 3.93 -11.34 24.61
CA LEU A 274 5.35 -11.50 24.92
C LEU A 274 6.03 -10.20 25.40
N ARG A 275 5.30 -9.07 25.46
CA ARG A 275 5.83 -7.71 25.74
C ARG A 275 7.00 -7.30 24.82
N TRP A 276 7.01 -7.81 23.59
CA TRP A 276 8.08 -7.51 22.64
C TRP A 276 7.92 -6.13 22.02
N ARG A 277 9.05 -5.44 21.81
CA ARG A 277 9.10 -4.20 21.02
C ARG A 277 8.90 -4.55 19.54
N GLY A 278 7.70 -4.31 19.01
CA GLY A 278 7.33 -4.69 17.64
C GLY A 278 8.25 -4.17 16.53
N TRP A 279 8.96 -3.05 16.75
CA TRP A 279 9.95 -2.52 15.81
C TRP A 279 11.22 -3.39 15.74
N LEU A 280 11.69 -3.94 16.86
CA LEU A 280 12.85 -4.84 16.88
C LEU A 280 12.54 -6.13 16.13
N VAL A 281 11.35 -6.69 16.35
CA VAL A 281 10.88 -7.90 15.65
C VAL A 281 10.91 -7.67 14.14
N ALA A 282 10.30 -6.58 13.67
CA ALA A 282 10.26 -6.27 12.24
C ALA A 282 11.66 -6.10 11.62
N CYS A 283 12.57 -5.42 12.32
CA CYS A 283 13.94 -5.24 11.83
C CYS A 283 14.73 -6.55 11.77
N VAL A 284 14.59 -7.43 12.76
CA VAL A 284 15.29 -8.73 12.76
C VAL A 284 14.85 -9.56 11.55
N PHE A 285 13.54 -9.64 11.29
CA PHE A 285 13.05 -10.35 10.11
C PHE A 285 13.48 -9.71 8.79
N ALA A 286 13.52 -8.37 8.72
CA ALA A 286 14.01 -7.67 7.53
C ALA A 286 15.49 -7.95 7.23
N VAL A 287 16.34 -8.01 8.27
CA VAL A 287 17.76 -8.35 8.10
C VAL A 287 17.95 -9.83 7.71
N LEU A 288 17.11 -10.74 8.22
CA LEU A 288 17.18 -12.16 7.88
C LEU A 288 16.75 -12.48 6.43
N ALA A 289 15.98 -11.58 5.80
CA ALA A 289 15.48 -11.76 4.45
C ALA A 289 16.33 -11.08 3.36
N GLY A 290 17.32 -10.28 3.74
CA GLY A 290 18.29 -9.65 2.83
C GLY A 290 19.57 -10.43 2.74
#